data_AF-A0A926NVJ6-F1
#
_entry.id   AF-A0A926NVJ6-F1
#
_cell.length_a   1.000
_cell.length_b   1.000
_cell.length_c   1.000
_cell.angle_alpha   90.00
_cell.angle_beta   90.00
_cell.angle_gamma   90.00
#
_symmetry.space_group_name_H-M   'P 1'
#
loop_
_entity.id
_entity.type
_entity.pdbx_description
1 polymer ?
#
loop_
_entity_poly.entity_id
_entity_poly.type
_entity_poly.pdbx_seq_one_letter_code
_entity_poly.pdbx_strand_id
1 'polypeptide(L)' 'MSKALDRTDCRIIEILETDGRLSLADIGKAVGLSGPAVGERLRSLREQGVVAGCRVRTH' A
#
# COMPACT_ATOMS: atom_id res chain seq x y z
N MET A 1 -2.51 17.93 -9.03
CA MET A 1 -3.82 17.57 -8.47
C MET A 1 -3.62 16.41 -7.51
N SER A 2 -3.51 16.69 -6.21
CA SER A 2 -3.35 15.70 -5.15
C SER A 2 -4.64 14.88 -5.04
N LYS A 3 -4.59 13.62 -5.48
CA LYS A 3 -5.71 12.68 -5.36
C LYS A 3 -5.95 12.44 -3.86
N ALA A 4 -7.16 12.73 -3.38
CA ALA A 4 -7.50 12.46 -1.99
C ALA A 4 -7.37 10.96 -1.70
N LEU A 5 -6.80 10.61 -0.55
CA LEU A 5 -6.72 9.24 -0.06
C LEU A 5 -8.14 8.68 0.12
N ASP A 6 -8.43 7.58 -0.57
CA ASP A 6 -9.70 6.89 -0.38
C ASP A 6 -9.60 5.89 0.78
N ARG A 7 -10.75 5.44 1.30
CA ARG A 7 -10.83 4.39 2.34
C ARG A 7 -10.00 3.16 1.99
N THR A 8 -9.95 2.79 0.72
CA THR A 8 -9.15 1.64 0.25
C THR A 8 -7.66 1.88 0.46
N ASP A 9 -7.18 3.09 0.20
CA ASP A 9 -5.78 3.45 0.38
C ASP A 9 -5.40 3.44 1.86
N CYS A 10 -6.26 3.96 2.74
CA CYS A 10 -6.09 3.87 4.19
C CYS A 10 -6.02 2.42 4.67
N ARG A 11 -6.89 1.55 4.15
CA ARG A 11 -6.90 0.13 4.52
C ARG A 11 -5.63 -0.61 4.08
N ILE A 12 -5.11 -0.29 2.90
CA ILE A 12 -3.84 -0.83 2.41
C ILE A 12 -2.70 -0.40 3.35
N ILE A 13 -2.66 0.86 3.77
CA ILE A 13 -1.66 1.37 4.72
C ILE A 13 -1.78 0.65 6.07
N GLU A 14 -2.98 0.56 6.64
CA GLU A 14 -3.24 -0.12 7.91
C GLU A 14 -2.77 -1.58 7.90
N ILE A 15 -3.01 -2.30 6.80
CA ILE A 15 -2.55 -3.68 6.63
C ILE A 15 -1.02 -3.74 6.55
N LEU A 16 -0.39 -2.82 5.81
CA LEU A 16 1.08 -2.77 5.69
C LEU A 16 1.78 -2.36 6.99
N GLU A 17 1.17 -1.48 7.79
CA GLU A 17 1.67 -1.11 9.12
C GLU A 17 1.55 -2.27 10.11
N THR A 18 0.48 -3.05 9.99
CA THR A 18 0.24 -4.23 10.83
C THR A 18 1.13 -5.40 10.43
N ASP A 19 1.25 -5.69 9.13
CA ASP A 19 2.05 -6.78 8.59
C ASP A 19 2.64 -6.42 7.21
N GLY A 20 3.80 -5.75 7.24
CA GLY A 20 4.55 -5.37 6.05
C GLY A 20 5.16 -6.54 5.27
N ARG A 21 4.98 -7.80 5.71
CA ARG A 21 5.46 -8.99 4.99
C ARG A 21 4.41 -9.58 4.05
N LEU A 22 3.18 -9.08 4.10
CA LEU A 22 2.11 -9.56 3.22
C LEU A 22 2.40 -9.25 1.75
N SER A 23 2.12 -10.22 0.89
CA SER A 23 2.22 -10.03 -0.55
C SER A 23 1.11 -9.12 -1.06
N LEU A 24 1.35 -8.41 -2.17
CA LEU A 24 0.34 -7.55 -2.80
C LEU A 24 -0.98 -8.30 -3.09
N ALA A 25 -0.90 -9.59 -3.41
CA ALA A 25 -2.07 -10.43 -3.64
C ALA A 25 -2.91 -10.65 -2.37
N ASP A 26 -2.27 -10.81 -1.21
CA ASP A 26 -2.96 -11.03 0.07
C ASP A 26 -3.58 -9.73 0.59
N ILE A 27 -2.85 -8.62 0.46
CA ILE A 27 -3.39 -7.28 0.73
C ILE A 27 -4.59 -7.02 -0.18
N GLY A 28 -4.47 -7.36 -1.47
CA GLY A 28 -5.55 -7.24 -2.45
C GLY A 28 -6.80 -8.01 -2.03
N LYS A 29 -6.66 -9.28 -1.63
CA LYS A 29 -7.79 -10.07 -1.10
C LYS A 29 -8.45 -9.42 0.10
N ALA A 30 -7.67 -8.85 1.02
CA ALA A 30 -8.19 -8.20 2.22
C ALA A 30 -8.97 -6.91 1.94
N VAL A 31 -8.64 -6.19 0.85
CA VAL A 31 -9.29 -4.91 0.48
C VAL A 31 -10.21 -5.02 -0.75
N GLY A 32 -10.42 -6.21 -1.30
CA GLY A 32 -11.25 -6.43 -2.49
C GLY A 32 -10.62 -5.96 -3.80
N LEU A 33 -9.29 -5.93 -3.89
CA LEU A 33 -8.53 -5.53 -5.08
C LEU A 33 -7.64 -6.65 -5.60
N SER A 34 -7.26 -6.56 -6.87
CA SER A 34 -6.21 -7.39 -7.45
C SER A 34 -4.83 -6.93 -6.95
N GLY A 35 -3.89 -7.86 -6.76
CA GLY A 35 -2.49 -7.54 -6.41
C GLY A 35 -1.84 -6.41 -7.23
N PRO A 36 -1.95 -6.37 -8.58
CA PRO A 36 -1.43 -5.24 -9.36
C PRO A 36 -2.11 -3.90 -9.06
N ALA A 37 -3.41 -3.89 -8.76
CA ALA A 37 -4.12 -2.65 -8.39
C ALA A 37 -3.61 -2.09 -7.06
N VAL A 38 -3.32 -2.96 -6.07
CA VAL A 38 -2.67 -2.57 -4.81
C VAL A 38 -1.29 -1.98 -5.07
N GLY A 39 -0.49 -2.59 -5.95
CA GLY A 39 0.83 -2.10 -6.35
C GLY A 39 0.79 -0.70 -6.96
N GLU A 40 -0.20 -0.42 -7.80
CA GLU A 40 -0.40 0.90 -8.40
C GLU A 40 -0.85 1.96 -7.37
N ARG A 41 -1.75 1.60 -6.45
CA ARG A 41 -2.11 2.46 -5.31
C ARG A 41 -0.88 2.78 -4.46
N LEU A 42 -0.09 1.78 -4.08
CA LEU A 42 1.17 1.97 -3.34
C LEU A 42 2.15 2.87 -4.06
N ARG A 43 2.28 2.74 -5.39
CA ARG A 43 3.09 3.65 -6.19
C ARG A 43 2.57 5.07 -6.08
N SER A 44 1.27 5.29 -6.27
CA SER A 44 0.67 6.62 -6.14
C SER A 44 0.85 7.21 -4.74
N LEU A 45 0.70 6.40 -3.69
CA LEU A 45 0.92 6.81 -2.30
C LEU A 45 2.36 7.24 -2.03
N ARG A 46 3.33 6.55 -2.63
CA ARG A 46 4.75 6.93 -2.58
C ARG A 46 5.02 8.22 -3.35
N GLU A 47 4.44 8.37 -4.54
CA GLU A 47 4.56 9.58 -5.36
C GLU A 47 3.94 10.82 -4.68
N GLN A 48 2.89 10.60 -3.87
CA GLN A 48 2.27 11.64 -3.05
C GLN A 48 3.01 11.91 -1.73
N GLY A 49 4.04 11.13 -1.39
CA GLY A 49 4.79 11.25 -0.13
C GLY A 49 4.04 10.74 1.10
N VAL A 50 2.90 10.07 0.93
CA VAL A 50 2.07 9.51 2.02
C VAL A 50 2.71 8.24 2.59
N VAL A 51 3.28 7.40 1.72
CA VAL A 51 3.99 6.19 2.12
C VAL A 51 5.48 6.41 1.89
N ALA A 52 6.27 6.48 2.96
CA ALA A 52 7.72 6.41 2.87
C ALA A 52 8.10 4.96 2.54
N GLY A 53 8.79 4.72 1.42
CA GLY A 53 9.27 3.40 1.07
C GLY A 53 10.21 2.88 2.16
N CYS A 54 9.71 2.06 3.07
CA CYS A 54 10.53 1.46 4.12
C CYS A 54 11.45 0.42 3.46
N ARG A 55 12.68 0.85 3.15
CA ARG A 55 13.76 -0.04 2.73
C ARG A 55 14.43 -0.55 4.00
N VAL A 56 13.93 -1.66 4.54
CA VAL A 56 14.67 -2.40 5.57
C VAL A 56 15.87 -3.06 4.91
N ARG A 57 17.08 -2.56 5.22
CA ARG A 57 18.34 -3.19 4.88
C ARG A 57 18.67 -4.12 6.04
N THR A 58 18.64 -5.42 5.82
CA THR A 58 19.22 -6.39 6.76
C THR A 58 20.71 -6.48 6.49
N HIS A 59 21.51 -6.15 7.52
CA HIS A 59 22.94 -6.50 7.61
C HIS A 59 23.09 -7.99 7.96
#